data_AF-M0GL18-F1
#
_entry.id   AF-M0GL18-F1
#
_cell.length_a   1.000
_cell.length_b   1.000
_cell.length_c   1.000
_cell.angle_alpha   90.00
_cell.angle_beta   90.00
_cell.angle_gamma   90.00
#
_symmetry.space_group_name_H-M   'P 1'
#
loop_
_entity.id
_entity.type
_entity.pdbx_description
1 polymer ?
#
loop_
_entity_poly.entity_id
_entity_poly.type
_entity_poly.pdbx_seq_one_letter_code
_entity_poly.pdbx_strand_id
1 'polypeptide(L)'
;MSAQSLERRTRNYLSNNVPQIQEHGGHFEIEDVDDETGEVTIAIGGACSGCGIAPMTMKAIKQRIAAEVDDISEVTVRQASGPRAAVMPSKTDEMDQMEEYEDYNPPF
;
A
#
# COMPACT_ATOMS: atom_id res chain seq x y z
N MET A 1 19.33 -12.48 -21.80
CA MET A 1 18.13 -12.61 -20.94
C MET A 1 18.00 -11.27 -20.25
N SER A 2 16.91 -10.53 -20.48
CA SER A 2 16.73 -9.27 -19.76
C SER A 2 16.50 -9.62 -18.29
N ALA A 3 17.51 -9.38 -17.45
CA ALA A 3 17.33 -9.38 -16.02
C ALA A 3 16.14 -8.44 -15.74
N GLN A 4 15.14 -8.93 -15.01
CA GLN A 4 14.03 -8.06 -14.61
C GLN A 4 14.61 -6.94 -13.74
N SER A 5 14.24 -5.68 -14.00
CA SER A 5 14.73 -4.54 -13.20
C SER A 5 14.45 -4.74 -11.71
N LEU A 6 15.28 -4.15 -10.84
CA LEU A 6 15.10 -4.24 -9.40
C LEU A 6 13.70 -3.78 -8.97
N GLU A 7 13.18 -2.74 -9.62
CA GLU A 7 11.79 -2.28 -9.47
C GLU A 7 10.77 -3.40 -9.72
N ARG A 8 10.92 -4.15 -10.83
CA ARG A 8 9.99 -5.21 -11.20
C ARG A 8 10.07 -6.37 -10.20
N ARG A 9 11.27 -6.74 -9.75
CA ARG A 9 11.48 -7.77 -8.74
C ARG A 9 10.83 -7.39 -7.42
N THR A 10 11.06 -6.17 -6.94
CA THR A 10 10.45 -5.67 -5.70
C THR A 10 8.92 -5.61 -5.81
N ARG A 11 8.38 -5.14 -6.94
CA ARG A 11 6.92 -5.10 -7.17
C ARG A 11 6.31 -6.49 -7.16
N ASN A 12 6.95 -7.46 -7.82
CA ASN A 12 6.50 -8.85 -7.83
C ASN A 12 6.55 -9.45 -6.43
N TYR A 13 7.62 -9.18 -5.68
CA TYR A 13 7.79 -9.65 -4.32
C TYR A 13 6.64 -9.17 -3.42
N LEU A 14 6.38 -7.86 -3.41
CA LEU A 14 5.30 -7.26 -2.61
C LEU A 14 3.93 -7.83 -2.98
N SER A 15 3.67 -7.98 -4.29
CA SER A 15 2.39 -8.52 -4.78
C SER A 15 2.14 -9.97 -4.37
N ASN A 16 3.20 -10.80 -4.35
CA ASN A 16 3.09 -12.22 -4.09
C ASN A 16 3.22 -12.59 -2.59
N ASN A 17 4.04 -11.85 -1.84
CA ASN A 17 4.40 -12.20 -0.46
C ASN A 17 3.74 -11.30 0.59
N VAL A 18 3.20 -10.15 0.19
CA VAL A 18 2.52 -9.21 1.08
C VAL A 18 1.13 -8.82 0.55
N PRO A 19 0.28 -9.79 0.16
CA PRO A 19 -1.07 -9.50 -0.37
C PRO A 19 -1.94 -8.72 0.63
N GLN A 20 -1.65 -8.84 1.92
CA GLN A 20 -2.40 -8.20 3.01
C GLN A 20 -2.43 -6.68 2.91
N ILE A 21 -1.45 -6.05 2.24
CA ILE A 21 -1.51 -4.60 1.99
C ILE A 21 -2.78 -4.25 1.22
N GLN A 22 -3.05 -4.97 0.13
CA GLN A 22 -4.22 -4.72 -0.72
C GLN A 22 -5.50 -5.25 -0.08
N GLU A 23 -5.45 -6.42 0.57
CA GLU A 23 -6.61 -7.01 1.27
C GLU A 23 -7.13 -6.10 2.39
N HIS A 24 -6.26 -5.30 3.01
CA HIS A 24 -6.65 -4.31 4.03
C HIS A 24 -7.00 -2.93 3.46
N GLY A 25 -7.13 -2.79 2.13
CA GLY A 25 -7.46 -1.51 1.48
C GLY A 25 -6.28 -0.53 1.40
N GLY A 26 -5.06 -1.02 1.59
CA GLY A 26 -3.83 -0.28 1.33
C GLY A 26 -3.35 -0.44 -0.10
N HIS A 27 -2.38 0.39 -0.50
CA HIS A 27 -1.62 0.22 -1.73
C HIS A 27 -0.15 0.54 -1.48
N PHE A 28 0.71 0.13 -2.39
CA PHE A 28 2.13 0.46 -2.36
C PHE A 28 2.58 0.99 -3.71
N GLU A 29 3.63 1.80 -3.68
CA GLU A 29 4.30 2.34 -4.85
C GLU A 29 5.80 2.27 -4.64
N ILE A 30 6.53 1.97 -5.71
CA ILE A 30 7.99 2.04 -5.72
C ILE A 30 8.32 3.43 -6.25
N GLU A 31 8.87 4.27 -5.39
CA GLU A 31 9.10 5.69 -5.70
C GLU A 31 10.48 5.94 -6.30
N ASP A 32 11.47 5.16 -5.86
CA ASP A 32 12.84 5.31 -6.29
C ASP A 32 13.57 3.95 -6.25
N VAL A 33 14.45 3.76 -7.22
CA VAL A 33 15.23 2.54 -7.41
C VAL A 33 16.58 2.92 -7.98
N ASP A 34 17.64 2.51 -7.29
CA ASP A 34 19.00 2.57 -7.79
C ASP A 34 19.52 1.14 -8.00
N ASP A 35 19.54 0.71 -9.27
CA ASP A 35 20.03 -0.61 -9.65
C ASP A 35 21.57 -0.75 -9.46
N GLU A 36 22.32 0.35 -9.39
CA GLU A 36 23.78 0.33 -9.18
C GLU A 36 24.14 0.13 -7.71
N THR A 37 23.43 0.83 -6.81
CA THR A 37 23.67 0.74 -5.36
C THR A 37 22.81 -0.33 -4.68
N GLY A 38 21.70 -0.76 -5.30
CA GLY A 38 20.75 -1.72 -4.73
C GLY A 38 19.75 -1.08 -3.77
N GLU A 39 19.54 0.24 -3.86
CA GLU A 39 18.65 0.99 -2.98
C GLU A 39 17.22 1.05 -3.55
N VAL A 40 16.22 0.82 -2.70
CA VAL A 40 14.81 0.88 -3.09
C VAL A 40 13.98 1.65 -2.05
N THR A 41 13.17 2.59 -2.54
CA THR A 41 12.20 3.33 -1.73
C THR A 41 10.77 2.92 -2.07
N ILE A 42 10.02 2.55 -1.04
CA ILE A 42 8.64 2.06 -1.13
C ILE A 42 7.75 2.97 -0.29
N ALA A 43 6.73 3.54 -0.92
CA ALA A 43 5.65 4.23 -0.22
C ALA A 43 4.45 3.30 -0.03
N ILE A 44 3.86 3.32 1.16
CA ILE A 44 2.63 2.60 1.48
C ILE A 44 1.53 3.62 1.82
N GLY A 45 0.41 3.53 1.11
CA GLY A 45 -0.75 4.44 1.22
C GLY A 45 -2.08 3.70 1.39
N GLY A 46 -3.19 4.43 1.24
CA GLY A 46 -4.54 3.90 1.42
C GLY A 46 -4.91 3.74 2.89
N ALA A 47 -5.64 2.69 3.25
CA ALA A 47 -6.03 2.41 4.64
C ALA A 47 -4.82 2.23 5.58
N CYS A 48 -3.64 1.91 5.04
CA CYS A 48 -2.40 1.76 5.81
C CYS A 48 -1.83 3.07 6.37
N SER A 49 -2.15 4.24 5.81
CA SER A 49 -1.60 5.53 6.28
C SER A 49 -2.15 5.97 7.63
N GLY A 50 -3.36 5.53 8.00
CA GLY A 50 -4.00 5.81 9.29
C GLY A 50 -3.95 4.66 10.29
N CYS A 51 -3.26 3.56 9.97
CA CYS A 51 -3.30 2.35 10.77
C CYS A 51 -2.22 2.35 11.87
N GLY A 52 -2.60 2.23 13.13
CA GLY A 52 -1.66 2.24 14.27
C GLY A 52 -0.63 1.11 14.29
N ILE A 53 -0.86 0.03 13.53
CA ILE A 53 0.09 -1.08 13.37
C ILE A 53 1.01 -0.95 12.15
N ALA A 54 0.81 0.06 11.30
CA ALA A 54 1.58 0.27 10.08
C ALA A 54 3.11 0.30 10.30
N PRO A 55 3.66 0.89 11.39
CA PRO A 55 5.11 0.89 11.61
C PRO A 55 5.70 -0.51 11.76
N MET A 56 4.96 -1.44 12.38
CA MET A 56 5.40 -2.84 12.53
C MET A 56 5.39 -3.56 11.18
N THR A 57 4.34 -3.36 10.39
CA THR A 57 4.23 -3.90 9.04
C THR A 57 5.33 -3.37 8.13
N MET A 58 5.62 -2.07 8.16
CA MET A 58 6.69 -1.45 7.37
C MET A 58 8.07 -2.01 7.72
N LYS A 59 8.34 -2.21 9.02
CA LYS A 59 9.58 -2.83 9.48
C LYS A 59 9.71 -4.28 8.99
N ALA A 60 8.63 -5.05 9.06
CA ALA A 60 8.62 -6.43 8.58
C ALA A 60 8.86 -6.51 7.06
N ILE A 61 8.22 -5.61 6.29
CA ILE A 61 8.42 -5.50 4.84
C ILE A 61 9.89 -5.17 4.53
N LYS A 62 10.46 -4.15 5.20
CA LYS A 62 11.87 -3.77 5.05
C LYS A 62 12.80 -4.97 5.24
N GLN A 63 12.61 -5.73 6.32
CA GLN A 63 13.45 -6.89 6.64
C GLN A 63 13.28 -8.03 5.64
N ARG A 64 12.05 -8.32 5.21
CA ARG A 64 11.77 -9.42 4.28
C ARG A 64 12.29 -9.15 2.88
N ILE A 65 12.07 -7.94 2.35
CA ILE A 65 12.57 -7.56 1.03
C ILE A 65 14.09 -7.64 0.99
N ALA A 66 14.76 -7.06 1.99
CA ALA A 66 16.22 -7.11 2.08
C ALA A 66 16.79 -8.54 2.25
N ALA A 67 15.99 -9.49 2.72
CA ALA A 67 16.42 -10.88 2.92
C ALA A 67 16.08 -11.80 1.73
N GLU A 68 15.04 -11.49 0.96
CA GLU A 68 14.46 -12.42 -0.03
C GLU A 68 14.58 -11.91 -1.47
N VAL A 69 14.89 -10.63 -1.70
CA VAL A 69 15.13 -10.07 -3.03
C VAL A 69 16.63 -9.87 -3.22
N ASP A 70 17.20 -10.65 -4.13
CA ASP A 70 18.62 -10.53 -4.49
C ASP A 70 18.94 -9.12 -5.05
N ASP A 71 20.17 -8.68 -4.84
CA ASP A 71 20.73 -7.37 -5.27
C ASP A 71 20.12 -6.13 -4.58
N ILE A 72 19.45 -6.30 -3.44
CA ILE A 72 19.05 -5.18 -2.58
C ILE A 72 20.05 -4.98 -1.45
N SER A 73 20.56 -3.76 -1.32
CA SER A 73 21.45 -3.34 -0.22
C SER A 73 20.68 -2.63 0.88
N GLU A 74 19.78 -1.72 0.51
CA GLU A 74 18.96 -0.95 1.44
C GLU A 74 17.52 -0.80 0.94
N VAL A 75 16.58 -0.97 1.88
CA VAL A 75 15.16 -0.75 1.65
C VAL A 75 14.67 0.35 2.57
N THR A 76 14.06 1.38 1.99
CA THR A 76 13.34 2.42 2.71
C THR A 76 11.86 2.23 2.51
N VAL A 77 11.11 2.08 3.61
CA VAL A 77 9.65 2.00 3.58
C VAL A 77 9.09 3.19 4.33
N ARG A 78 8.24 3.98 3.68
CA ARG A 78 7.61 5.17 4.26
C ARG A 78 6.11 5.22 3.98
N GLN A 79 5.40 6.04 4.74
CA GLN A 79 4.01 6.34 4.39
C GLN A 79 3.96 7.25 3.15
N ALA A 80 3.05 6.92 2.25
CA ALA A 80 2.69 7.83 1.17
C ALA A 80 2.11 9.12 1.76
N SER A 81 2.42 10.25 1.14
CA SER A 81 1.89 11.57 1.51
C SER A 81 1.00 12.13 0.40
N GLY A 82 0.24 13.19 0.71
CA GLY A 82 -0.63 13.86 -0.26
C GLY A 82 -1.79 12.98 -0.75
N PRO A 83 -2.19 13.07 -2.03
CA PRO A 83 -3.35 12.34 -2.58
C PRO A 83 -3.27 10.81 -2.46
N ARG A 84 -2.07 10.28 -2.18
CA ARG A 84 -1.79 8.85 -2.05
C ARG A 84 -1.82 8.36 -0.60
N ALA A 85 -1.82 9.27 0.38
CA ALA A 85 -1.78 8.92 1.80
C ALA A 85 -3.05 8.16 2.20
N ALA A 86 -4.21 8.81 2.15
CA ALA A 86 -5.47 8.25 2.61
C ALA A 86 -6.52 8.40 1.52
N VAL A 87 -7.06 7.29 1.05
CA VAL A 87 -8.32 7.28 0.31
C VAL A 87 -9.37 6.90 1.34
N MET A 88 -9.88 7.88 2.07
CA MET A 88 -11.19 7.73 2.67
C MET A 88 -12.17 8.08 1.55
N PRO A 89 -12.90 7.12 0.94
CA PRO A 89 -14.07 7.50 0.18
C PRO A 89 -14.93 8.35 1.13
N SER A 90 -15.32 9.54 0.70
CA SER A 90 -16.25 10.30 1.51
C SER A 90 -17.52 9.46 1.55
N LYS A 91 -17.97 9.05 2.74
CA LYS A 91 -19.27 8.39 2.87
C LYS A 91 -20.40 9.24 2.30
N THR A 92 -20.15 10.54 2.13
CA THR A 92 -21.04 11.50 1.48
C THR A 92 -21.31 11.14 0.01
N ASP A 93 -20.30 10.72 -0.78
CA ASP A 93 -20.49 10.38 -2.20
C ASP A 93 -21.36 9.12 -2.41
N GLU A 94 -21.37 8.20 -1.44
CA GLU A 94 -22.26 7.03 -1.42
C GLU A 94 -23.64 7.35 -0.82
N MET A 95 -23.71 8.32 0.11
CA MET A 95 -24.98 8.83 0.67
C MET A 95 -25.76 9.68 -0.34
N ASP A 96 -25.09 10.41 -1.24
CA ASP A 96 -25.73 11.20 -2.31
C ASP A 96 -26.43 10.31 -3.37
N GLN A 97 -26.05 9.02 -3.46
CA GLN A 97 -26.69 8.03 -4.34
C GLN A 97 -27.68 7.12 -3.62
N MET A 98 -27.80 7.27 -2.30
CA MET A 98 -28.78 6.55 -1.50
C MET A 98 -30.07 7.37 -1.56
N GLU A 99 -30.91 7.05 -2.55
CA GLU A 99 -32.27 7.59 -2.61
C GLU A 99 -32.92 7.46 -1.22
N GLU A 100 -33.42 8.59 -0.74
CA GLU A 100 -34.08 8.80 0.53
C GLU A 100 -34.98 7.61 0.88
N TYR A 101 -34.80 7.01 2.08
CA TYR A 101 -35.76 6.03 2.61
C TYR A 101 -37.06 6.78 2.98
N GLU A 102 -37.85 7.18 1.98
CA GLU A 102 -39.14 7.86 2.19
C GLU A 102 -40.25 6.90 2.65
N ASP A 103 -39.99 5.59 2.73
CA ASP A 103 -41.01 4.57 3.03
C ASP A 103 -40.76 3.83 4.36
N TYR A 104 -40.19 4.51 5.36
CA TYR A 104 -40.21 3.99 6.73
C TYR A 104 -41.53 4.34 7.42
N ASN A 105 -42.52 3.44 7.30
CA ASN A 105 -43.77 3.50 8.04
C ASN A 105 -43.72 2.55 9.25
N PRO A 106 -43.26 3.00 10.44
CA PRO A 106 -43.21 2.15 11.61
C PRO A 106 -44.63 1.70 12.00
N PRO A 107 -44.83 0.42 12.35
CA PRO A 107 -46.14 -0.05 12.76
C PRO A 107 -46.38 0.37 14.22
N PHE A 108 -46.97 1.55 14.37
CA PHE A 108 -47.52 2.12 15.62
C PHE A 108 -46.51 2.56 16.70
#